data_AF-A0A2S3Z791-F1
#
_entry.id   AF-A0A2S3Z791-F1
#
_cell.length_a   1.000
_cell.length_b   1.000
_cell.length_c   1.000
_cell.angle_alpha   90.00
_cell.angle_beta   90.00
_cell.angle_gamma   90.00
#
_symmetry.space_group_name_H-M   'P 1'
#
loop_
_entity.id
_entity.type
_entity.pdbx_description
1 polymer ?
#
loop_
_entity_poly.entity_id
_entity_poly.type
_entity_poly.pdbx_seq_one_letter_code
_entity_poly.pdbx_strand_id
1 'polypeptide(L)'
;MTATLSFLSPPPGLAPLTDFQLREITGAAGLFALQSAIDEHTRLFVLDASVYLPDYTPVISDEHAKALDLAAPEQAMVLVVTNPGETGTTVNLMAPIVVNADTGRCAQIILDGQDWPLRAELTPRAAPQDLQDPAV
;
A
#
# COMPACT_ATOMS: atom_id res chain seq x y z
N MET A 1 6.50 6.47 12.24
CA MET A 1 7.26 5.20 12.20
C MET A 1 8.22 5.21 10.99
N THR A 2 9.34 4.48 11.04
CA THR A 2 10.22 4.24 9.87
C THR A 2 10.61 2.76 9.80
N ALA A 3 10.62 2.17 8.61
CA ALA A 3 11.08 0.81 8.35
C ALA A 3 11.91 0.75 7.05
N THR A 4 12.81 -0.24 6.95
CA THR A 4 13.55 -0.53 5.72
C THR A 4 12.85 -1.66 4.98
N LEU A 5 12.60 -1.46 3.68
CA LEU A 5 12.01 -2.44 2.80
C LEU A 5 13.00 -2.88 1.72
N SER A 6 13.03 -4.18 1.44
CA SER A 6 13.85 -4.77 0.38
C SER A 6 12.95 -5.52 -0.60
N PHE A 7 12.84 -4.99 -1.81
CA PHE A 7 12.06 -5.58 -2.87
C PHE A 7 12.75 -6.83 -3.44
N LEU A 8 11.98 -7.91 -3.64
CA LEU A 8 12.48 -9.15 -4.26
C LEU A 8 12.94 -8.94 -5.71
N SER A 9 12.31 -7.99 -6.39
CA SER A 9 12.64 -7.53 -7.73
C SER A 9 12.30 -6.04 -7.84
N PRO A 10 13.01 -5.24 -8.64
CA PRO A 10 12.71 -3.83 -8.79
C PRO A 10 11.24 -3.60 -9.16
N PRO A 11 10.53 -2.67 -8.50
CA PRO A 11 9.18 -2.31 -8.90
C PRO A 11 9.16 -1.85 -10.38
N PRO A 12 8.07 -2.11 -11.13
CA PRO A 12 7.91 -1.61 -12.49
C PRO A 12 8.21 -0.10 -12.61
N GLY A 13 9.10 0.24 -13.55
CA GLY A 13 9.52 1.63 -13.80
C GLY A 13 10.60 2.16 -12.85
N LEU A 14 10.99 1.41 -11.81
CA LEU A 14 12.00 1.81 -10.83
C LEU A 14 13.29 0.97 -10.88
N ALA A 15 13.51 0.18 -11.94
CA ALA A 15 14.75 -0.57 -12.08
C ALA A 15 15.97 0.38 -12.14
N PRO A 16 17.10 0.06 -11.46
CA PRO A 16 17.40 -1.19 -10.73
C PRO A 16 17.13 -1.12 -9.21
N LEU A 17 16.33 -0.17 -8.73
CA LEU A 17 16.15 0.13 -7.30
C LEU A 17 15.39 -0.98 -6.57
N THR A 18 15.94 -1.47 -5.47
CA THR A 18 15.31 -2.52 -4.62
C THR A 18 15.22 -2.16 -3.15
N ASP A 19 16.05 -1.25 -2.66
CA ASP A 19 16.10 -0.88 -1.24
C ASP A 19 15.42 0.47 -1.02
N PHE A 20 14.43 0.48 -0.14
CA PHE A 20 13.61 1.64 0.15
C PHE A 20 13.44 1.83 1.65
N GLN A 21 13.26 3.08 2.07
CA GLN A 21 12.76 3.41 3.40
C GLN A 21 11.28 3.77 3.33
N LEU A 22 10.48 3.08 4.14
CA LEU A 22 9.08 3.39 4.38
C LEU A 22 8.99 4.32 5.60
N ARG A 23 8.55 5.55 5.38
CA ARG A 23 8.38 6.57 6.43
C ARG A 23 6.94 7.01 6.52
N GLU A 24 6.36 6.90 7.69
CA GLU A 24 5.01 7.38 7.96
C GLU A 24 4.96 8.91 7.90
N ILE A 25 3.91 9.45 7.28
CA ILE A 25 3.66 10.88 7.23
C ILE A 25 2.99 11.31 8.52
N THR A 26 3.63 12.23 9.25
CA THR A 26 3.12 12.73 10.53
C THR A 26 1.77 13.42 10.34
N GLY A 27 0.77 13.00 11.12
CA GLY A 27 -0.60 13.53 11.03
C GLY A 27 -1.51 12.83 10.02
N ALA A 28 -1.02 11.83 9.29
CA ALA A 28 -1.81 11.03 8.35
C ALA A 28 -1.53 9.54 8.58
N ALA A 29 -2.24 8.95 9.55
CA ALA A 29 -2.09 7.54 9.90
C ALA A 29 -2.34 6.63 8.69
N GLY A 30 -1.42 5.71 8.43
CA GLY A 30 -1.49 4.80 7.29
C GLY A 30 -1.03 5.41 5.95
N LEU A 31 -0.61 6.68 5.90
CA LEU A 31 0.06 7.27 4.73
C LEU A 31 1.58 7.23 4.92
N PHE A 32 2.28 6.74 3.91
CA PHE A 32 3.73 6.61 3.93
C PHE A 32 4.39 7.19 2.68
N ALA A 33 5.59 7.72 2.87
CA ALA A 33 6.57 7.92 1.81
C ALA A 33 7.46 6.68 1.70
N LEU A 34 7.47 6.06 0.52
CA LEU A 34 8.38 4.99 0.14
C LEU A 34 9.51 5.59 -0.70
N GLN A 35 10.67 5.77 -0.09
CA GLN A 35 11.81 6.50 -0.64
C GLN A 35 12.95 5.55 -0.97
N SER A 36 13.52 5.62 -2.17
CA SER A 36 14.72 4.83 -2.51
C SER A 36 15.89 5.18 -1.59
N ALA A 37 16.64 4.17 -1.15
CA ALA A 37 17.83 4.34 -0.30
C ALA A 37 19.07 4.85 -1.07
N ILE A 38 19.05 4.75 -2.40
CA ILE A 38 20.19 5.13 -3.27
C ILE A 38 19.88 6.32 -4.19
N ASP A 39 18.60 6.65 -4.39
CA ASP A 39 18.16 7.83 -5.14
C ASP A 39 17.11 8.61 -4.35
N GLU A 40 17.54 9.72 -3.75
CA GLU A 40 16.68 10.58 -2.93
C GLU A 40 15.58 11.30 -3.75
N HIS A 41 15.70 11.35 -5.07
CA HIS A 41 14.66 11.92 -5.94
C HIS A 41 13.55 10.92 -6.25
N THR A 42 13.80 9.61 -6.07
CA THR A 42 12.80 8.56 -6.33
C THR A 42 11.97 8.25 -5.08
N ARG A 43 10.75 8.79 -5.07
CA ARG A 43 9.78 8.63 -3.98
C ARG A 43 8.39 8.32 -4.50
N LEU A 44 7.73 7.35 -3.86
CA LEU A 44 6.31 7.07 -4.01
C LEU A 44 5.56 7.42 -2.72
N PHE A 45 4.28 7.75 -2.86
CA PHE A 45 3.35 7.78 -1.73
C PHE A 45 2.49 6.52 -1.77
N VAL A 46 2.34 5.88 -0.61
CA VAL A 46 1.61 4.62 -0.47
C VAL A 46 0.70 4.69 0.75
N LEU A 47 -0.45 4.02 0.65
CA LEU A 47 -1.43 3.92 1.74
C LEU A 47 -1.50 2.49 2.24
N ASP A 48 -1.65 2.33 3.56
CA ASP A 48 -2.10 1.09 4.17
C ASP A 48 -3.55 0.83 3.76
N ALA A 49 -3.74 -0.24 3.00
CA ALA A 49 -5.05 -0.67 2.54
C ALA A 49 -6.03 -0.93 3.71
N SER A 50 -5.55 -1.47 4.82
CA SER A 50 -6.42 -1.79 5.97
C SER A 50 -7.04 -0.55 6.61
N VAL A 51 -6.40 0.62 6.46
CA VAL A 51 -6.86 1.89 7.01
C VAL A 51 -7.79 2.62 6.05
N TYR A 52 -7.45 2.64 4.76
CA TYR A 52 -8.12 3.47 3.76
C TYR A 52 -9.12 2.72 2.86
N LEU A 53 -9.02 1.39 2.80
CA LEU A 53 -9.75 0.54 1.85
C LEU A 53 -10.29 -0.72 2.56
N PRO A 54 -11.25 -0.60 3.49
CA PRO A 54 -11.72 -1.73 4.31
C PRO A 54 -12.36 -2.86 3.49
N ASP A 55 -12.89 -2.54 2.31
CA ASP A 55 -13.51 -3.52 1.41
C ASP A 55 -12.49 -4.15 0.44
N TYR A 56 -11.22 -3.73 0.46
CA TYR A 56 -10.17 -4.26 -0.40
C TYR A 56 -9.52 -5.49 0.23
N THR A 57 -9.99 -6.67 -0.18
CA THR A 57 -9.51 -7.97 0.31
C THR A 57 -8.81 -8.76 -0.80
N PRO A 58 -7.60 -8.38 -1.22
CA PRO A 58 -6.87 -9.08 -2.27
C PRO A 58 -6.43 -10.47 -1.81
N VAL A 59 -6.50 -11.45 -2.70
CA VAL A 59 -5.97 -12.79 -2.50
C VAL A 59 -4.52 -12.81 -2.97
N ILE A 60 -3.60 -13.08 -2.05
CA ILE A 60 -2.18 -13.30 -2.38
C ILE A 60 -1.96 -14.79 -2.56
N SER A 61 -1.39 -15.20 -3.70
CA SER A 61 -1.14 -16.62 -3.99
C SER A 61 -0.08 -17.21 -3.06
N ASP A 62 -0.13 -18.53 -2.84
CA ASP A 62 0.85 -19.26 -2.04
C ASP A 62 2.29 -19.07 -2.55
N GLU A 63 2.46 -18.93 -3.87
CA GLU A 63 3.76 -18.66 -4.49
C GLU A 63 4.33 -17.32 -4.03
N HIS A 64 3.52 -16.25 -4.11
CA HIS A 64 3.94 -14.92 -3.66
C HIS A 64 4.14 -14.88 -2.14
N ALA A 65 3.26 -15.52 -1.37
CA ALA A 65 3.40 -15.61 0.08
C ALA A 65 4.71 -16.29 0.48
N LYS A 66 5.04 -17.40 -0.18
CA LYS A 66 6.31 -18.11 0.02
C LYS A 66 7.52 -17.29 -0.39
N ALA A 67 7.48 -16.56 -1.51
CA ALA A 67 8.59 -15.71 -1.95
C ALA A 67 8.90 -14.58 -0.95
N LEU A 68 7.84 -14.06 -0.30
CA LEU A 68 7.90 -13.04 0.75
C LEU A 68 8.17 -13.59 2.14
N ASP A 69 8.30 -14.91 2.29
CA ASP A 69 8.49 -15.58 3.58
C ASP A 69 7.36 -15.29 4.59
N LEU A 70 6.12 -15.20 4.10
CA LEU A 70 4.93 -15.03 4.93
C LEU A 70 4.49 -16.39 5.49
N ALA A 71 4.56 -16.54 6.81
CA ALA A 71 4.08 -17.71 7.53
C ALA A 71 2.61 -17.59 7.96
N ALA A 72 2.11 -16.36 8.11
CA ALA A 72 0.72 -16.08 8.47
C ALA A 72 0.22 -14.76 7.83
N PRO A 73 -1.09 -14.62 7.56
CA PRO A 73 -1.67 -13.41 6.95
C PRO A 73 -1.40 -12.13 7.74
N GLU A 74 -1.30 -12.21 9.06
CA GLU A 74 -1.09 -11.05 9.94
C GLU A 74 0.31 -10.41 9.77
N GLN A 75 1.25 -11.15 9.17
CA GLN A 75 2.58 -10.62 8.82
C GLN A 75 2.54 -9.79 7.54
N ALA A 76 1.46 -9.88 6.75
CA ALA A 76 1.34 -9.18 5.48
C ALA A 76 0.74 -7.79 5.68
N MET A 77 1.55 -6.76 5.45
CA MET A 77 1.06 -5.40 5.27
C MET A 77 0.82 -5.16 3.77
N VAL A 78 -0.38 -4.70 3.41
CA VAL A 78 -0.76 -4.40 2.03
C VAL A 78 -0.76 -2.89 1.81
N LEU A 79 0.14 -2.44 0.95
CA LEU A 79 0.31 -1.05 0.58
C LEU A 79 -0.18 -0.82 -0.86
N VAL A 80 -0.92 0.26 -1.10
CA VAL A 80 -1.34 0.67 -2.44
C VAL A 80 -0.68 1.98 -2.83
N VAL A 81 -0.20 2.08 -4.08
CA VAL A 81 0.45 3.30 -4.59
C VAL A 81 -0.60 4.36 -4.90
N THR A 82 -0.42 5.56 -4.36
CA THR A 82 -1.28 6.72 -4.63
C THR A 82 -0.74 7.54 -5.80
N ASN A 83 -1.63 7.91 -6.71
CA ASN A 83 -1.36 8.80 -7.83
C ASN A 83 -2.26 10.04 -7.69
N PRO A 84 -1.71 11.20 -7.30
CA PRO A 84 -2.45 12.45 -7.32
C PRO A 84 -2.73 12.86 -8.78
N GLY A 85 -3.99 13.19 -9.08
CA GLY A 85 -4.44 13.72 -10.36
C GLY A 85 -5.19 15.04 -10.19
N GLU A 86 -5.55 15.67 -11.31
CA GLU A 86 -6.24 16.99 -11.31
C GLU A 86 -7.61 16.95 -10.63
N THR A 87 -8.31 15.82 -10.70
CA THR A 87 -9.68 15.65 -10.20
C THR A 87 -9.78 14.89 -8.88
N GLY A 88 -8.66 14.39 -8.35
CA GLY A 88 -8.66 13.53 -7.17
C GLY A 88 -7.39 12.70 -7.03
N THR A 89 -7.31 11.93 -5.94
CA THR A 89 -6.25 10.94 -5.74
C THR A 89 -6.77 9.57 -6.13
N THR A 90 -6.03 8.87 -6.99
CA THR A 90 -6.33 7.48 -7.33
C THR A 90 -5.33 6.53 -6.69
N VAL A 91 -5.74 5.28 -6.50
CA VAL A 91 -4.87 4.19 -6.03
C VAL A 91 -4.86 3.05 -7.04
N ASN A 92 -3.73 2.36 -7.15
CA ASN A 92 -3.63 1.14 -7.95
C ASN A 92 -3.93 -0.08 -7.08
N LEU A 93 -5.11 -0.68 -7.28
CA LEU A 93 -5.55 -1.90 -6.57
C LEU A 93 -5.15 -3.18 -7.31
N MET A 94 -4.78 -3.10 -8.58
CA MET A 94 -4.34 -4.25 -9.37
C MET A 94 -2.91 -4.69 -9.01
N ALA A 95 -2.08 -3.76 -8.55
CA ALA A 95 -0.67 -4.02 -8.24
C ALA A 95 -0.24 -3.49 -6.86
N PRO A 96 -0.77 -4.05 -5.75
CA PRO A 96 -0.34 -3.67 -4.42
C PRO A 96 1.13 -4.04 -4.16
N ILE A 97 1.75 -3.33 -3.23
CA ILE A 97 3.00 -3.72 -2.61
C ILE A 97 2.65 -4.53 -1.36
N VAL A 98 3.03 -5.80 -1.34
CA VAL A 98 2.87 -6.65 -0.16
C VAL A 98 4.19 -6.72 0.57
N VAL A 99 4.15 -6.43 1.87
CA VAL A 99 5.32 -6.35 2.75
C VAL A 99 5.18 -7.40 3.84
N ASN A 100 6.21 -8.20 4.04
CA ASN A 100 6.39 -8.96 5.27
C ASN A 100 6.84 -7.99 6.38
N ALA A 101 5.93 -7.68 7.30
CA ALA A 101 6.15 -6.68 8.35
C ALA A 101 7.28 -7.05 9.32
N ASP A 102 7.59 -8.34 9.46
CA ASP A 102 8.65 -8.81 10.36
C ASP A 102 10.05 -8.66 9.74
N THR A 103 10.16 -8.85 8.42
CA THR A 103 11.46 -8.89 7.72
C THR A 103 11.73 -7.68 6.82
N GLY A 104 10.70 -6.91 6.47
CA GLY A 104 10.77 -5.82 5.49
C GLY A 104 10.86 -6.30 4.04
N ARG A 105 10.84 -7.61 3.77
CA ARG A 105 10.83 -8.14 2.39
C ARG A 105 9.51 -7.78 1.73
N CYS A 106 9.56 -7.29 0.49
CA CYS A 106 8.35 -6.88 -0.21
C CYS A 106 8.40 -7.15 -1.71
N ALA A 107 7.23 -7.10 -2.35
CA ALA A 107 7.10 -7.20 -3.79
C ALA A 107 5.87 -6.42 -4.25
N GLN A 108 5.95 -5.83 -5.45
CA GLN A 108 4.76 -5.33 -6.13
C GLN A 108 4.14 -6.49 -6.91
N ILE A 109 2.97 -6.94 -6.48
CA ILE A 109 2.30 -8.15 -6.97
C ILE A 109 1.17 -7.76 -7.90
N ILE A 110 1.15 -8.29 -9.12
CA ILE A 110 0.00 -8.15 -10.03
C ILE A 110 -1.06 -9.18 -9.63
N LEU A 111 -2.28 -8.71 -9.32
CA LEU A 111 -3.41 -9.54 -8.91
C LEU A 111 -4.22 -10.00 -10.12
N ASP A 112 -3.73 -11.03 -10.79
CA ASP A 112 -4.44 -11.64 -11.92
C ASP A 112 -5.73 -12.34 -11.47
N GLY A 113 -6.81 -12.16 -12.24
CA GLY A 113 -8.08 -12.88 -12.04
C GLY A 113 -8.96 -12.38 -10.88
N GLN A 114 -8.69 -11.20 -10.32
CA GLN A 114 -9.47 -10.62 -9.20
C GLN A 114 -10.25 -9.33 -9.55
N ASP A 115 -10.23 -8.91 -10.82
CA ASP A 115 -10.96 -7.74 -11.35
C ASP A 115 -10.75 -6.42 -10.58
N TRP A 116 -9.60 -6.27 -9.90
CA TRP A 116 -9.25 -5.02 -9.23
C TRP A 116 -8.88 -3.93 -10.24
N PRO A 117 -9.35 -2.68 -10.05
CA PRO A 117 -9.06 -1.59 -10.96
C PRO A 117 -7.59 -1.13 -10.84
N LEU A 118 -6.98 -0.82 -11.99
CA LEU A 118 -5.67 -0.17 -12.04
C LEU A 118 -5.70 1.25 -11.46
N ARG A 119 -6.87 1.90 -11.50
CA ARG A 119 -7.13 3.23 -10.94
C ARG A 119 -8.49 3.22 -10.24
N ALA A 120 -8.49 3.20 -8.92
CA ALA A 120 -9.66 3.46 -8.10
C ALA A 120 -9.57 4.85 -7.50
N GLU A 121 -10.68 5.60 -7.48
CA GLU A 121 -10.76 6.88 -6.78
C GLU A 121 -10.69 6.67 -5.27
N LEU A 122 -9.78 7.38 -4.60
CA LEU A 122 -9.70 7.41 -3.16
C LEU A 122 -10.73 8.42 -2.64
N THR A 123 -11.97 7.97 -2.47
CA THR A 123 -13.01 8.81 -1.88
C THR A 123 -12.82 8.88 -0.37
N PRO A 124 -12.94 10.08 0.24
CA PRO A 124 -12.95 10.19 1.69
C PRO A 124 -14.07 9.30 2.22
N ARG A 125 -13.74 8.44 3.18
CA ARG A 125 -14.77 7.80 4.00
C ARG A 125 -15.66 8.92 4.53
N ALA A 126 -16.96 8.85 4.25
CA ALA A 126 -17.91 9.71 4.91
C ALA A 126 -17.68 9.55 6.41
N ALA A 127 -17.37 10.65 7.11
CA ALA A 127 -17.32 10.61 8.57
C ALA A 127 -18.62 9.94 9.05
N PRO A 128 -18.56 9.05 10.07
CA PRO A 128 -19.79 8.60 10.70
C PRO A 128 -20.59 9.86 11.02
N GLN A 129 -21.77 9.98 10.43
CA GLN A 129 -22.65 11.11 10.71
C GLN A 129 -22.92 11.00 12.20
N ASP A 130 -22.38 11.95 12.98
CA ASP A 130 -22.78 12.10 14.37
C ASP A 130 -24.30 12.10 14.35
N LEU A 131 -24.87 11.08 14.99
CA LEU A 131 -26.29 10.96 15.22
C LEU A 131 -26.65 12.19 16.06
N GLN A 132 -27.02 13.28 15.38
CA GLN A 132 -27.76 14.36 16.00
C GLN A 132 -29.06 13.73 16.44
N ASP A 133 -29.07 13.30 17.68
CA ASP A 133 -30.26 12.94 18.43
C ASP A 133 -30.91 14.27 18.83
N PRO A 134 -31.98 14.75 18.17
CA PRO A 134 -32.75 15.83 18.73
C PRO A 134 -33.52 15.21 19.90
N ALA A 135 -33.06 15.48 21.12
CA ALA A 135 -33.83 15.21 22.31
C ALA A 135 -35.25 15.79 22.15
N VAL A 136 -36.25 14.92 22.22
CA VAL A 136 -37.66 15.24 22.47
C VAL A 136 -38.02 14.65 23.82
#